data_AF-A0A8I0LBL7-F1
#
_entry.id   AF-A0A8I0LBL7-F1
#
_cell.length_a   1.000
_cell.length_b   1.000
_cell.length_c   1.000
_cell.angle_alpha   90.00
_cell.angle_beta   90.00
_cell.angle_gamma   90.00
#
_symmetry.space_group_name_H-M   'P 1'
#
loop_
_entity.id
_entity.type
_entity.pdbx_description
1 polymer ?
#
loop_
_entity_poly.entity_id
_entity_poly.type
_entity_poly.pdbx_seq_one_letter_code
_entity_poly.pdbx_strand_id
1 'polypeptide(L)' 'FIDSSDFDAHEIRVAIHDGFTLDDPKRPRNYSPQQYMRSEEEMCELFADIPEALANTVEIAKRCNVTVRLGEYFLPQFPT' A
#
# COMPACT_ATOMS: atom_id res chain seq x y z
N PHE A 1 3.55 3.75 2.61
CA PHE A 1 4.41 4.61 1.76
C PHE A 1 5.49 3.72 1.14
N ILE A 2 6.34 4.22 0.24
CA ILE A 2 7.27 3.33 -0.48
C ILE A 2 8.53 3.11 0.35
N ASP A 3 9.24 4.18 0.69
CA ASP A 3 10.50 4.10 1.42
C ASP A 3 10.32 4.45 2.89
N SER A 4 11.16 3.91 3.78
CA SER A 4 11.08 4.19 5.22
C SER A 4 11.18 5.69 5.56
N SER A 5 11.93 6.46 4.76
CA SER A 5 12.06 7.91 4.88
C SER A 5 10.77 8.69 4.60
N ASP A 6 9.78 8.07 3.94
CA ASP A 6 8.52 8.73 3.60
C ASP A 6 7.54 8.80 4.78
N PHE A 7 7.90 8.24 5.93
CA PHE A 7 7.01 8.21 7.09
C PHE A 7 6.58 9.60 7.55
N ASP A 8 7.50 10.57 7.59
CA ASP A 8 7.17 11.94 8.00
C ASP A 8 6.16 12.59 7.04
N ALA A 9 6.35 12.38 5.74
CA ALA A 9 5.40 12.86 4.72
C ALA A 9 4.03 12.17 4.85
N HIS A 10 4.01 10.90 5.26
CA HIS A 10 2.77 10.18 5.57
C HIS A 10 2.08 10.76 6.82
N GLU A 11 2.81 10.98 7.90
CA GLU A 11 2.30 11.57 9.15
C GLU A 11 1.70 12.97 8.91
N ILE A 12 2.36 13.81 8.12
CA ILE A 12 1.83 15.13 7.72
C ILE A 12 0.51 14.99 6.98
N ARG A 13 0.44 14.06 6.02
CA ARG A 13 -0.77 13.83 5.23
C ARG A 13 -1.93 13.35 6.10
N VAL A 14 -1.67 12.44 7.04
CA VAL A 14 -2.66 11.94 7.99
C VAL A 14 -3.15 13.06 8.89
N ALA A 15 -2.23 13.87 9.44
CA ALA A 15 -2.59 15.01 10.28
C ALA A 15 -3.49 16.02 9.53
N ILE A 16 -3.19 16.32 8.26
CA ILE A 16 -4.04 17.17 7.41
C ILE A 16 -5.43 16.55 7.22
N HIS A 17 -5.50 15.24 6.95
CA HIS A 17 -6.77 14.54 6.75
C HIS A 17 -7.65 14.56 8.01
N ASP A 18 -7.03 14.32 9.16
CA ASP A 18 -7.72 14.21 10.45
C ASP A 18 -7.98 15.59 11.11
N GLY A 19 -7.43 16.68 10.54
CA GLY A 19 -7.62 18.03 11.04
C GLY A 19 -6.79 18.37 12.27
N PHE A 20 -5.66 17.69 12.49
CA PHE A 20 -4.74 17.95 13.59
C PHE A 20 -3.46 18.66 13.11
N THR A 21 -2.81 19.38 14.01
CA THR A 21 -1.41 19.78 13.80
C THR A 21 -0.47 18.66 14.24
N LEU A 22 0.75 18.62 13.70
CA LEU A 22 1.72 17.57 14.07
C LEU A 22 2.07 17.60 15.56
N ASP A 23 2.08 18.79 16.16
CA ASP A 23 2.40 19.04 17.56
C ASP A 23 1.22 18.82 18.52
N ASP A 24 0.01 18.54 18.02
CA ASP A 24 -1.16 18.34 18.88
C ASP A 24 -0.98 17.07 19.74
N PRO A 25 -0.92 17.19 21.09
CA PRO A 25 -0.73 16.04 21.97
C PRO A 25 -1.93 15.08 21.99
N LYS A 26 -3.10 15.52 21.52
CA LYS A 26 -4.31 14.70 21.38
C LYS A 26 -4.38 14.00 20.03
N ARG A 27 -3.46 14.30 19.10
CA ARG A 27 -3.43 13.67 17.77
C ARG A 27 -3.23 12.16 17.91
N PRO A 28 -4.12 11.33 17.33
CA PRO A 28 -3.91 9.89 17.28
C PRO A 28 -2.66 9.56 16.45
N ARG A 29 -1.77 8.72 16.99
CA ARG A 29 -0.59 8.18 16.29
C ARG A 29 -0.82 6.71 15.99
N ASN A 30 -1.68 6.46 15.00
CA ASN A 30 -2.13 5.12 14.65
C ASN A 30 -1.16 4.37 13.73
N TYR A 31 -0.20 5.08 13.14
CA TYR A 31 0.69 4.56 12.12
C TYR A 31 2.12 4.41 12.66
N SER A 32 2.85 3.50 12.05
CA SER A 32 4.23 3.17 12.40
C SER A 32 5.16 3.41 11.21
N PRO A 33 6.42 3.81 11.46
CA PRO A 33 7.43 3.94 10.41
C PRO A 33 7.79 2.61 9.74
N GLN A 34 7.36 1.47 10.27
CA GLN A 34 7.60 0.13 9.71
C GLN A 34 6.64 -0.28 8.58
N GLN A 35 5.74 0.61 8.15
CA GLN A 35 4.71 0.34 7.12
C GLN A 35 5.15 0.70 5.68
N TYR A 36 6.46 0.76 5.44
CA TYR A 36 7.05 0.90 4.11
C TYR A 36 7.02 -0.43 3.35
N MET A 37 7.32 -0.40 2.06
CA MET A 37 7.49 -1.60 1.26
C MET A 37 8.84 -2.25 1.59
N ARG A 38 8.81 -3.20 2.52
CA ARG A 38 10.00 -3.94 2.98
C ARG A 38 10.64 -4.78 1.88
N SER A 39 11.93 -5.04 2.03
CA SER A 39 12.64 -5.96 1.14
C SER A 39 12.22 -7.42 1.37
N GLU A 40 12.55 -8.29 0.42
CA GLU A 40 12.31 -9.72 0.55
C GLU A 40 13.04 -10.30 1.76
N GLU A 41 14.30 -9.89 1.99
CA GLU A 41 15.12 -10.36 3.10
C GLU A 41 14.52 -9.98 4.45
N GLU A 42 14.11 -8.71 4.61
CA GLU A 42 13.45 -8.24 5.83
C GLU A 42 12.16 -9.02 6.13
N MET A 43 11.39 -9.34 5.08
CA MET A 43 10.15 -10.11 5.23
C MET A 43 10.43 -11.58 5.55
N CYS A 44 11.45 -12.18 4.95
CA CYS A 44 11.89 -13.54 5.28
C CYS A 44 12.33 -13.67 6.74
N GLU A 45 13.06 -12.68 7.26
CA GLU A 45 13.48 -12.64 8.66
C GLU A 45 12.27 -12.50 9.60
N LEU A 46 11.32 -11.61 9.27
CA LEU A 46 10.13 -11.37 10.09
C LEU A 46 9.18 -12.58 10.18
N PHE A 47 9.09 -13.36 9.11
CA PHE A 47 8.20 -14.53 9.01
C PHE A 47 8.97 -15.86 9.06
N ALA A 48 10.17 -15.86 9.67
CA ALA A 48 11.01 -17.05 9.76
C ALA A 48 10.35 -18.22 10.50
N ASP A 49 9.39 -17.94 11.39
CA ASP A 49 8.57 -18.92 12.09
C ASP A 49 7.46 -19.53 11.21
N ILE A 50 7.02 -18.83 10.16
CA ILE A 50 5.95 -19.24 9.25
C ILE A 50 6.31 -18.91 7.78
N PRO A 51 7.29 -19.61 7.18
CA PRO A 51 7.75 -19.33 5.81
C PRO A 51 6.66 -19.60 4.75
N GLU A 52 5.70 -20.47 5.06
CA GLU A 52 4.54 -20.75 4.21
C GLU A 52 3.65 -19.52 4.00
N ALA A 53 3.64 -18.55 4.94
CA ALA A 53 2.91 -17.30 4.77
C ALA A 53 3.42 -16.54 3.53
N LEU A 54 4.74 -16.43 3.37
CA LEU A 54 5.37 -15.76 2.23
C LEU A 54 5.15 -16.55 0.94
N ALA A 55 5.34 -17.87 0.97
CA ALA A 55 5.12 -18.73 -0.20
C ALA A 55 3.68 -18.60 -0.73
N ASN A 56 2.70 -18.54 0.16
CA ASN A 56 1.30 -18.36 -0.21
C ASN A 56 1.04 -17.00 -0.88
N THR A 57 1.76 -15.93 -0.52
CA THR A 57 1.61 -14.62 -1.20
C THR A 57 1.97 -14.71 -2.68
N VAL A 58 3.03 -15.45 -3.00
CA VAL A 58 3.50 -15.67 -4.38
C VAL A 58 2.50 -16.53 -5.16
N GLU A 59 1.95 -17.57 -4.54
CA GLU A 59 0.93 -18.41 -5.18
C GLU A 59 -0.37 -17.66 -5.45
N ILE A 60 -0.78 -16.75 -4.55
CA ILE A 60 -1.91 -15.85 -4.80
C ILE A 60 -1.61 -14.93 -5.99
N ALA A 61 -0.43 -14.31 -6.01
CA ALA A 61 -0.01 -13.43 -7.10
C ALA A 61 -0.02 -14.14 -8.47
N LYS A 62 0.47 -15.40 -8.53
CA LYS A 62 0.43 -16.22 -9.75
C LYS A 62 -0.99 -16.52 -10.26
N ARG A 63 -1.98 -16.60 -9.36
CA ARG A 63 -3.38 -16.88 -9.71
C ARG A 63 -4.13 -15.63 -10.19
N CYS A 64 -3.62 -14.43 -9.92
CA CYS A 64 -4.23 -13.19 -10.38
C CYS A 64 -4.05 -13.03 -11.90
N ASN A 65 -5.07 -13.44 -12.67
CA ASN A 65 -5.13 -13.24 -14.12
C ASN A 65 -6.22 -12.23 -14.48
N VAL A 66 -5.85 -10.94 -14.54
CA VAL A 66 -6.75 -9.85 -14.91
C VAL A 66 -6.18 -9.10 -16.10
N THR A 67 -6.93 -9.04 -17.20
CA THR A 67 -6.56 -8.30 -18.40
C THR A 67 -7.49 -7.11 -18.60
N VAL A 68 -6.92 -5.92 -18.70
CA VAL A 68 -7.67 -4.69 -18.99
C VAL A 68 -7.53 -4.35 -20.48
N ARG A 69 -8.64 -4.03 -21.15
CA ARG A 69 -8.64 -3.58 -22.55
C ARG A 69 -8.14 -2.13 -22.58
N LEU A 70 -6.92 -1.93 -23.06
CA LEU A 70 -6.32 -0.61 -23.24
C LEU A 70 -6.37 -0.21 -24.72
N GLY A 71 -6.58 1.07 -24.99
CA GLY A 71 -6.54 1.61 -26.36
C GLY A 71 -7.80 1.40 -27.19
N GLU A 72 -8.93 1.03 -26.57
CA GLU A 72 -10.21 0.89 -27.25
C GLU A 72 -11.16 2.04 -26.94
N TYR A 73 -11.77 2.59 -27.98
CA TYR A 73 -12.72 3.69 -27.86
C TYR A 73 -14.14 3.15 -27.75
N PHE A 74 -14.77 3.35 -26.58
CA PHE A 74 -16.17 3.03 -26.34
C PHE A 74 -17.03 4.28 -26.57
N LEU A 75 -17.23 4.66 -27.83
CA LEU A 75 -18.08 5.80 -28.18
C LEU A 75 -19.57 5.42 -28.17
N PRO A 76 -20.47 6.28 -27.67
CA PRO A 76 -21.90 6.03 -27.71
C PRO A 76 -22.42 6.05 -29.15
N GLN A 77 -23.33 5.13 -29.49
CA GLN A 77 -24.04 5.18 -30.76
C GLN A 77 -25.11 6.28 -30.70
N PHE A 78 -25.04 7.25 -31.61
CA PHE A 78 -26.07 8.27 -31.76
C PHE A 78 -27.00 7.87 -32.93
N PRO A 79 -28.31 7.65 -32.69
CA PRO A 79 -29.26 7.35 -33.76
C PRO A 79 -29.46 8.57 -34.67
N THR A 80 -29.52 8.31 -35.99
CA THR A 80 -29.82 9.32 -37.02
C THR A 80 -31.31 9.44 -37.28
#